data_AF-A0AAZ3RLN4-F1
#
_entry.id   AF-A0AAZ3RLN4-F1
#
_cell.length_a   1.000
_cell.length_b   1.000
_cell.length_c   1.000
_cell.angle_alpha   90.00
_cell.angle_beta   90.00
_cell.angle_gamma   90.00
#
_symmetry.space_group_name_H-M   'P 1'
#
loop_
_entity.id
_entity.type
_entity.pdbx_description
1 polymer ?
#
loop_
_entity_poly.entity_id
_entity_poly.type
_entity_poly.pdbx_seq_one_letter_code
_entity_poly.pdbx_strand_id
1 'polypeptide(L)'
;MECYQAVCLNFAMSDTSDDETVSMILLLHRFLPIDLRALGDQYVKDEFRRNKTAAPEEVTVFMREWGNYRDTLQTQVLESARDHLKKVEFGAELSEGDLKLFQDEQVGQLYELMLESTKPNRQFDIQEEGLKE
;
A
#
# COMPACT_ATOMS: atom_id res chain seq x y z
N MET A 1 -8.58 30.99 7.54
CA MET A 1 -8.55 29.87 6.57
C MET A 1 -7.23 29.86 5.79
N GLU A 2 -6.10 30.23 6.41
CA GLU A 2 -4.78 30.34 5.74
C GLU A 2 -3.61 29.87 6.63
N CYS A 3 -3.83 28.90 7.54
CA CYS A 3 -2.76 28.43 8.44
C CYS A 3 -2.36 26.96 8.24
N TYR A 4 -2.93 26.25 7.27
CA TYR A 4 -2.64 24.82 7.03
C TYR A 4 -1.82 24.52 5.77
N GLN A 5 -1.54 25.52 4.92
CA GLN A 5 -0.86 25.26 3.64
C GLN A 5 0.65 25.60 3.64
N ALA A 6 1.18 26.38 4.60
CA ALA A 6 2.44 27.10 4.37
C ALA A 6 3.67 26.66 5.20
N VAL A 7 3.58 25.71 6.13
CA VAL A 7 4.71 25.42 7.06
C VAL A 7 5.24 23.97 7.04
N CYS A 8 4.61 23.04 6.33
CA CYS A 8 5.17 21.67 6.17
C CYS A 8 5.60 21.30 4.74
N LEU A 9 5.59 22.28 3.82
CA LEU A 9 6.08 22.16 2.44
C LEU A 9 7.53 22.66 2.26
N ASN A 10 8.17 23.18 3.32
CA ASN A 10 9.44 23.88 3.22
C ASN A 10 10.55 23.18 4.02
N PHE A 11 10.91 21.96 3.63
CA PHE A 11 12.28 21.43 3.69
C PHE A 11 12.34 20.09 2.93
N ALA A 12 12.68 20.16 1.64
CA ALA A 12 13.21 19.10 0.75
C ALA A 12 13.21 17.64 1.30
N MET A 13 12.55 16.62 0.74
CA MET A 13 12.27 16.31 -0.68
C MET A 13 13.39 16.76 -1.61
N SER A 14 14.62 16.35 -1.31
CA SER A 14 15.82 16.63 -2.12
C SER A 14 16.13 15.58 -3.17
N ASP A 15 15.31 14.54 -3.31
CA ASP A 15 15.45 13.56 -4.38
C ASP A 15 14.14 13.44 -5.16
N THR A 16 14.16 13.79 -6.44
CA THR A 16 12.99 13.75 -7.33
C THR A 16 12.44 12.33 -7.49
N SER A 17 13.25 11.31 -7.20
CA SER A 17 12.89 9.90 -7.30
C SER A 17 11.84 9.47 -6.25
N ASP A 18 11.84 10.10 -5.07
CA ASP A 18 10.92 9.75 -3.98
C ASP A 18 9.49 10.19 -4.29
N ASP A 19 9.36 11.42 -4.79
CA ASP A 19 8.07 12.01 -5.18
C ASP A 19 7.43 11.25 -6.34
N GLU A 20 8.23 10.85 -7.34
CA GLU A 20 7.76 10.05 -8.48
C GLU A 20 7.24 8.67 -8.05
N THR A 21 7.93 8.02 -7.11
CA THR A 21 7.54 6.68 -6.63
C THR A 21 6.22 6.73 -5.86
N VAL A 22 6.10 7.66 -4.92
CA VAL A 22 4.86 7.85 -4.14
C VAL A 22 3.70 8.24 -5.05
N SER A 23 3.92 9.17 -5.97
CA SER A 23 2.91 9.61 -6.93
C SER A 23 2.39 8.46 -7.79
N MET A 24 3.29 7.60 -8.28
CA MET A 24 2.89 6.43 -9.08
C MET A 24 2.09 5.42 -8.24
N ILE A 25 2.50 5.15 -7.00
CA ILE A 25 1.77 4.24 -6.10
C ILE A 25 0.34 4.75 -5.86
N LEU A 26 0.19 6.04 -5.54
CA LEU A 26 -1.13 6.64 -5.31
C LEU A 26 -2.00 6.66 -6.59
N LEU A 27 -1.39 6.75 -7.77
CA LEU A 27 -2.10 6.59 -9.03
C LEU A 27 -2.60 5.15 -9.20
N LEU A 28 -1.75 4.15 -8.92
CA LEU A 28 -2.10 2.73 -9.01
C LEU A 28 -3.19 2.33 -8.01
N HIS A 29 -3.19 2.91 -6.80
CA HIS A 29 -4.24 2.68 -5.80
C HIS A 29 -5.65 3.05 -6.30
N ARG A 30 -5.78 3.95 -7.28
CA ARG A 30 -7.08 4.31 -7.85
C ARG A 30 -7.77 3.12 -8.54
N PHE A 31 -7.00 2.11 -8.95
CA PHE A 31 -7.49 0.88 -9.56
C PHE A 31 -7.76 -0.23 -8.54
N LEU A 32 -7.49 0.01 -7.26
CA LEU A 32 -7.83 -0.93 -6.19
C LEU A 32 -9.30 -0.80 -5.75
N PRO A 33 -9.89 -1.89 -5.21
CA PRO A 33 -11.13 -1.84 -4.45
C PRO A 33 -11.09 -0.73 -3.40
N ILE A 34 -12.22 -0.09 -3.15
CA ILE A 34 -12.30 1.13 -2.34
C ILE A 34 -11.66 0.98 -0.95
N ASP A 35 -11.84 -0.17 -0.31
CA ASP A 35 -11.30 -0.45 1.02
C ASP A 35 -9.78 -0.59 1.00
N LEU A 36 -9.23 -1.29 -0.01
CA LEU A 36 -7.79 -1.45 -0.20
C LEU A 36 -7.13 -0.11 -0.55
N ARG A 37 -7.79 0.72 -1.38
CA ARG A 37 -7.32 2.08 -1.66
C ARG A 37 -7.27 2.93 -0.40
N ALA A 38 -8.36 2.95 0.39
CA ALA A 38 -8.43 3.77 1.60
C ALA A 38 -7.35 3.37 2.62
N LEU A 39 -7.17 2.06 2.83
CA LEU A 39 -6.14 1.53 3.71
C LEU A 39 -4.73 1.85 3.18
N GLY A 40 -4.48 1.59 1.89
CA GLY A 40 -3.18 1.78 1.26
C GLY A 40 -2.75 3.25 1.21
N ASP A 41 -3.64 4.17 0.83
CA ASP A 41 -3.36 5.61 0.77
C ASP A 41 -2.97 6.16 2.14
N GLN A 42 -3.66 5.71 3.20
CA GLN A 42 -3.33 6.11 4.56
C GLN A 42 -1.98 5.55 4.98
N TYR A 43 -1.73 4.27 4.69
CA TYR A 43 -0.47 3.61 5.01
C TYR A 43 0.74 4.28 4.35
N VAL A 44 0.68 4.54 3.03
CA VAL A 44 1.76 5.24 2.30
C VAL A 44 2.08 6.59 2.95
N LYS A 45 1.04 7.38 3.25
CA LYS A 45 1.23 8.70 3.89
C LYS A 45 1.88 8.58 5.27
N ASP A 46 1.50 7.57 6.04
CA ASP A 46 2.00 7.40 7.40
C ASP A 46 3.44 6.88 7.39
N GLU A 47 3.77 5.92 6.55
CA GLU A 47 5.13 5.37 6.42
C GLU A 47 6.13 6.42 5.93
N PHE A 48 5.82 7.14 4.85
CA PHE A 48 6.69 8.20 4.36
C PHE A 48 6.79 9.37 5.35
N ARG A 49 5.79 9.59 6.20
CA ARG A 49 5.88 10.58 7.29
C ARG A 49 6.81 10.12 8.41
N ARG A 50 6.75 8.84 8.79
CA ARG A 50 7.57 8.24 9.85
C ARG A 50 9.04 8.15 9.44
N ASN A 51 9.31 7.92 8.16
CA ASN A 51 10.67 7.72 7.65
C ASN A 51 11.35 9.00 7.15
N LYS A 52 10.79 10.19 7.42
CA LYS A 52 11.38 11.49 7.00
C LYS A 52 12.78 11.76 7.57
N THR A 53 13.11 11.16 8.70
CA THR A 53 14.39 11.36 9.41
C THR A 53 15.21 10.08 9.49
N ALA A 54 14.93 9.11 8.61
CA ALA A 54 15.68 7.86 8.55
C ALA A 54 17.15 8.09 8.13
N ALA A 55 18.04 7.18 8.50
CA ALA A 55 19.43 7.29 8.11
C ALA A 55 19.60 7.05 6.59
N PRO A 56 20.60 7.65 5.92
CA PRO A 56 20.76 7.54 4.46
C PRO A 56 20.83 6.10 3.93
N GLU A 57 21.46 5.19 4.68
CA GLU A 57 21.53 3.76 4.38
C GLU A 57 20.16 3.08 4.43
N GLU A 58 19.30 3.48 5.37
CA GLU A 58 17.94 2.97 5.52
C GLU A 58 17.03 3.52 4.41
N VAL A 59 17.21 4.80 4.02
CA VAL A 59 16.47 5.43 2.92
C VAL A 59 16.71 4.67 1.61
N THR A 60 17.94 4.25 1.34
CA THR A 60 18.26 3.49 0.12
C THR A 60 17.51 2.16 0.07
N VAL A 61 17.48 1.44 1.19
CA VAL A 61 16.72 0.17 1.30
C VAL A 61 15.22 0.44 1.19
N PHE A 62 14.72 1.44 1.91
CA PHE A 62 13.32 1.84 1.93
C PHE A 62 12.82 2.14 0.52
N MET A 63 13.52 3.00 -0.23
CA MET A 63 13.12 3.38 -1.59
C MET A 63 13.14 2.22 -2.58
N ARG A 64 14.10 1.29 -2.43
CA ARG A 64 14.11 0.07 -3.24
C ARG A 64 12.87 -0.80 -2.98
N GLU A 65 12.51 -1.01 -1.72
CA GLU A 65 11.33 -1.84 -1.40
C GLU A 65 10.02 -1.18 -1.87
N TRP A 66 9.91 0.15 -1.79
CA TRP A 66 8.78 0.88 -2.37
C TRP A 66 8.73 0.81 -3.89
N GLY A 67 9.90 0.79 -4.56
CA GLY A 67 10.00 0.49 -5.99
C GLY A 67 9.49 -0.90 -6.34
N ASN A 68 9.91 -1.93 -5.59
CA ASN A 68 9.44 -3.31 -5.77
C ASN A 68 7.93 -3.43 -5.56
N TYR A 69 7.39 -2.75 -4.54
CA TYR A 69 5.95 -2.70 -4.28
C TYR A 69 5.19 -2.07 -5.45
N ARG A 70 5.65 -0.90 -5.93
CA ARG A 70 5.08 -0.21 -7.09
C ARG A 70 5.03 -1.11 -8.32
N ASP A 71 6.13 -1.80 -8.63
CA ASP A 71 6.25 -2.64 -9.83
C ASP A 71 5.34 -3.88 -9.74
N THR A 72 5.23 -4.47 -8.55
CA THR A 72 4.29 -5.58 -8.27
C THR A 72 2.85 -5.12 -8.44
N LEU A 73 2.50 -3.98 -7.83
CA LEU A 73 1.15 -3.42 -7.90
C LEU A 73 0.78 -3.04 -9.34
N GLN A 74 1.71 -2.45 -10.09
CA GLN A 74 1.50 -2.10 -11.50
C GLN A 74 1.19 -3.35 -12.32
N THR A 75 1.93 -4.44 -12.11
CA THR A 75 1.71 -5.72 -12.81
C THR A 75 0.32 -6.26 -12.52
N GLN A 76 -0.07 -6.32 -11.25
CA GLN A 76 -1.38 -6.82 -10.82
C GLN A 76 -2.55 -5.98 -11.34
N VAL A 77 -2.42 -4.66 -11.32
CA VAL A 77 -3.42 -3.74 -11.90
C VAL A 77 -3.56 -3.99 -13.41
N LEU A 78 -2.46 -4.12 -14.14
CA LEU A 78 -2.49 -4.37 -15.58
C LEU A 78 -3.09 -5.74 -15.93
N GLU A 79 -2.81 -6.78 -15.14
CA GLU A 79 -3.38 -8.11 -15.31
C GLU A 79 -4.87 -8.13 -15.02
N SER A 80 -5.31 -7.45 -13.96
CA SER A 80 -6.72 -7.31 -13.60
C SER A 80 -7.54 -6.63 -14.70
N ALA A 81 -6.95 -5.63 -15.37
CA ALA A 81 -7.60 -4.92 -16.46
C ALA A 81 -7.73 -5.78 -17.74
N ARG A 82 -6.91 -6.82 -17.91
CA ARG A 82 -6.94 -7.69 -19.09
C ARG A 82 -7.96 -8.83 -18.99
N ASP A 83 -8.26 -9.29 -17.78
CA ASP A 83 -9.07 -10.49 -17.56
C ASP A 83 -10.29 -10.15 -16.67
N HIS A 84 -11.27 -9.43 -17.24
CA HIS A 84 -12.49 -9.00 -16.54
C HIS A 84 -13.34 -10.15 -15.95
N LEU A 85 -13.04 -11.40 -16.30
CA LEU A 85 -13.73 -12.59 -15.81
C LEU A 85 -13.05 -13.23 -14.59
N LYS A 86 -11.80 -12.88 -14.30
CA LYS A 86 -11.12 -13.39 -13.10
C LYS A 86 -11.31 -12.43 -11.94
N LYS A 87 -11.56 -13.02 -10.77
CA LYS A 87 -11.51 -12.31 -9.50
C LYS A 87 -10.13 -11.65 -9.39
N VAL A 88 -10.12 -10.35 -9.14
CA VAL A 88 -8.86 -9.62 -9.00
C VAL A 88 -8.20 -10.02 -7.68
N GLU A 89 -7.01 -10.59 -7.77
CA GLU A 89 -6.18 -10.96 -6.63
C GLU A 89 -5.02 -9.96 -6.53
N PHE A 90 -5.01 -9.20 -5.44
CA PHE A 90 -3.94 -8.25 -5.13
C PHE A 90 -3.09 -8.79 -3.98
N GLY A 91 -1.80 -8.50 -4.02
CA GLY A 91 -0.81 -9.01 -3.06
C GLY A 91 -0.08 -10.24 -3.56
N ALA A 92 0.88 -10.71 -2.77
CA ALA A 92 1.69 -11.89 -3.06
C ALA A 92 1.67 -12.82 -1.84
N GLU A 93 1.75 -14.13 -2.09
CA GLU A 93 1.91 -15.10 -1.00
C GLU A 93 3.27 -14.92 -0.33
N LEU A 94 3.28 -15.00 1.00
CA LEU A 94 4.53 -15.00 1.77
C LEU A 94 5.15 -16.39 1.71
N SER A 95 6.41 -16.45 1.31
CA SER A 95 7.14 -17.72 1.29
C SER A 95 7.52 -18.16 2.71
N GLU A 96 7.87 -19.44 2.89
CA GLU A 96 8.45 -19.91 4.16
C GLU A 96 9.76 -19.18 4.51
N GLY A 97 10.48 -18.68 3.51
CA GLY A 97 11.68 -17.87 3.70
C GLY A 97 11.34 -16.53 4.33
N ASP A 98 10.30 -15.87 3.82
CA ASP A 98 9.84 -14.57 4.32
C ASP A 98 9.32 -14.69 5.75
N LEU A 99 8.55 -15.76 6.05
CA LEU A 99 8.04 -16.01 7.40
C LEU A 99 9.15 -16.18 8.45
N LYS A 100 10.32 -16.71 8.06
CA LYS A 100 11.48 -16.84 8.96
C LYS A 100 12.15 -15.51 9.30
N LEU A 101 11.85 -14.42 8.57
CA LEU A 101 12.34 -13.08 8.87
C LEU A 101 11.55 -12.40 10.00
N PHE A 102 10.37 -12.92 10.33
CA PHE A 102 9.50 -12.39 11.38
C PHE A 102 9.84 -12.99 12.75
N GLN A 103 9.57 -12.24 13.81
CA GLN A 103 9.56 -12.76 15.17
C GLN A 103 8.31 -13.62 15.40
N ASP A 104 8.39 -14.59 16.31
CA ASP A 104 7.30 -15.52 16.63
C ASP A 104 5.96 -14.80 16.91
N GLU A 105 6.01 -13.68 17.62
CA GLU A 105 4.82 -12.89 17.95
C GLU A 105 4.22 -12.19 16.73
N GLN A 106 5.06 -11.74 15.78
CA GLN A 106 4.58 -11.17 14.52
C GLN A 106 3.95 -12.24 13.62
N VAL A 107 4.51 -13.45 13.62
CA VAL A 107 3.93 -14.61 12.93
C VAL A 107 2.57 -14.96 13.54
N GLY A 108 2.46 -14.94 14.87
CA GLY A 108 1.20 -15.12 15.59
C GLY A 108 0.14 -14.08 15.19
N GLN A 109 0.50 -12.80 15.17
CA GLN A 109 -0.39 -11.72 14.74
C GLN A 109 -0.84 -11.86 13.29
N LEU A 110 0.06 -12.26 12.38
CA LEU A 110 -0.28 -12.49 10.99
C LEU A 110 -1.26 -13.66 10.83
N TYR A 111 -1.08 -14.73 11.62
CA TYR A 111 -1.98 -15.86 11.64
C TYR A 111 -3.38 -15.46 12.13
N GLU A 112 -3.47 -14.69 13.21
CA GLU A 112 -4.74 -14.15 13.71
C GLU A 112 -5.44 -13.27 12.68
N LEU A 113 -4.69 -12.40 11.99
CA LEU A 113 -5.20 -11.56 10.91
C LEU A 113 -5.75 -12.37 9.74
N MET A 114 -5.07 -13.46 9.37
CA MET A 114 -5.54 -14.39 8.33
C MET A 114 -6.85 -15.08 8.73
N LEU A 115 -6.98 -15.51 9.99
CA LEU A 115 -8.22 -16.09 10.50
C LEU A 115 -9.37 -15.06 10.52
N GLU A 116 -9.09 -13.80 10.87
CA GLU A 116 -10.09 -12.74 10.86
C GLU A 116 -10.57 -12.40 9.45
N SER A 117 -9.64 -12.24 8.51
CA SER A 117 -9.94 -11.84 7.13
C SER A 117 -10.68 -12.91 6.31
N THR A 118 -10.69 -14.16 6.76
CA THR A 118 -11.36 -15.30 6.11
C THR A 118 -12.74 -15.63 6.69
N LYS A 119 -13.22 -14.88 7.70
CA LYS A 119 -14.55 -15.12 8.28
C LYS A 119 -15.66 -14.85 7.26
N PRO A 120 -16.73 -15.66 7.26
CA PRO A 120 -17.82 -15.55 6.28
C PRO A 120 -18.68 -14.30 6.49
N ASN A 121 -18.77 -13.78 7.71
CA ASN A 121 -19.56 -12.60 8.03
C ASN A 121 -18.65 -11.37 8.02
N ARG A 122 -18.59 -10.66 6.89
CA ARG A 122 -18.04 -9.30 6.89
C ARG A 122 -18.94 -8.45 7.78
N GLN A 123 -18.38 -7.84 8.82
CA GLN A 123 -19.14 -6.93 9.69
C GLN A 123 -19.73 -5.73 8.95
N PHE A 124 -19.23 -5.46 7.74
CA PHE A 124 -19.70 -4.38 6.87
C PHE A 124 -20.01 -4.96 5.49
N ASP A 125 -21.27 -4.84 5.07
CA ASP A 125 -21.74 -5.15 3.71
C ASP A 125 -21.86 -3.82 2.98
N ILE A 126 -20.78 -3.38 2.34
CA ILE A 126 -20.74 -2.09 1.63
C ILE A 126 -21.17 -2.35 0.20
N GLN A 127 -22.37 -1.89 -0.13
CA GLN A 127 -22.89 -1.94 -1.49
C GLN A 127 -21.95 -1.11 -2.39
N GLU A 128 -21.37 -1.75 -3.43
CA GLU A 128 -20.80 -0.99 -4.54
C GLU A 128 -21.95 -0.21 -5.18
N GLU A 129 -22.09 1.07 -4.85
CA GLU A 129 -22.94 1.98 -5.61
C GLU A 129 -22.36 2.06 -7.02
N GLY A 130 -22.88 1.20 -7.89
CA GLY A 130 -22.62 1.23 -9.31
C GLY A 130 -22.92 2.63 -9.83
N LEU A 131 -21.90 3.24 -10.44
CA LEU A 131 -22.06 4.40 -11.28
C LEU A 131 -23.12 4.06 -12.35
N LYS A 132 -24.35 4.52 -12.15
CA LYS A 132 -25.40 4.44 -13.15
C LYS A 132 -25.32 5.67 -14.04
N GLU A 133 -25.20 5.36 -15.33
CA GLU A 133 -25.34 6.16 -16.56
C GLU A 133 -24.20 7.11 -16.95
#